data_AF-A0AAV6T113-F1
#
_entry.id   AF-A0AAV6T113-F1
#
_cell.length_a   1.000
_cell.length_b   1.000
_cell.length_c   1.000
_cell.angle_alpha   90.00
_cell.angle_beta   90.00
_cell.angle_gamma   90.00
#
_symmetry.space_group_name_H-M   'P 1'
#
loop_
_entity.id
_entity.type
_entity.pdbx_description
1 polymer ?
#
loop_
_entity_poly.entity_id
_entity_poly.type
_entity_poly.pdbx_seq_one_letter_code
_entity_poly.pdbx_strand_id
1 'polypeptide(L)'
;MGVVLTDFVLLMALMKGVVGQRWNIMLPETIVGLTKSCITIPCHFTIPADQETNILNCSNHGVWRKGSLTGLIVINSQKPNIIQGQIIGDLTQKNCTTVMENFSEDDNDMFFFRLECPNLKFTFTNGVRITAKTDPSPPQMTSVTQMPQGAEVKLQCSAPLTCSNLPPSISWQPQDIFSQEELVVQVADGQTVMTSTMTFTASADLHNKSIICSVSYPLSKGQRSSLSATTQRLNIQYGPRSTTAKLSTSGPVSDGTFVTFTCSSDANPPVRSYTWFRDNRGQLIRVGQGQTLILQVSKRDTGLYLCETQTQRSSQRSRSVVLEVRGSATQGIEQENCNNVNSLIIPYIICGVLLVLFILTIAVDLYKHQSLSKRLKKIEQNGDHTYAELRTVNVNSDYDQLQRRPQLKPKPRAPENSEYENSTSRVTVRESQPNRD
;
A
#
# COMPACT_ATOMS: atom_id res chain seq x y z
N MET A 1 -86.33 7.70 -29.89
CA MET A 1 -85.87 7.54 -28.49
C MET A 1 -84.35 7.58 -28.35
N GLY A 2 -83.54 6.86 -29.15
CA GLY A 2 -82.09 6.73 -28.89
C GLY A 2 -81.25 8.02 -28.78
N VAL A 3 -81.59 9.10 -29.50
CA VAL A 3 -80.76 10.33 -29.56
C VAL A 3 -80.86 11.22 -28.31
N VAL A 4 -81.99 11.18 -27.59
CA VAL A 4 -82.20 12.08 -26.44
C VAL A 4 -81.43 11.63 -25.19
N LEU A 5 -81.15 10.33 -25.06
CA LEU A 5 -80.34 9.81 -23.95
C LEU A 5 -78.85 10.14 -24.11
N THR A 6 -78.32 10.19 -25.34
CA THR A 6 -76.89 10.45 -25.57
C THR A 6 -76.46 11.85 -25.13
N ASP A 7 -77.27 12.88 -25.41
CA ASP A 7 -76.95 14.26 -24.99
C ASP A 7 -77.07 14.44 -23.48
N PHE A 8 -78.05 13.81 -22.83
CA PHE A 8 -78.18 13.83 -21.36
C PHE A 8 -77.02 13.11 -20.66
N VAL A 9 -76.54 12.00 -21.20
CA VAL A 9 -75.34 11.31 -20.69
C VAL A 9 -74.08 12.17 -20.89
N LEU A 10 -73.98 12.92 -22.00
CA LEU A 10 -72.86 13.82 -22.26
C LEU A 10 -72.85 15.03 -21.31
N LEU A 11 -74.00 15.64 -21.02
CA LEU A 11 -74.12 16.69 -19.99
C LEU A 11 -73.76 16.17 -18.59
N MET A 12 -74.21 14.96 -18.24
CA MET A 12 -73.87 14.32 -16.96
C MET A 12 -72.40 13.89 -16.86
N ALA A 13 -71.70 13.70 -17.99
CA ALA A 13 -70.26 13.47 -18.03
C ALA A 13 -69.47 14.77 -17.75
N LEU A 14 -69.91 15.90 -18.29
CA LEU A 14 -69.28 17.21 -18.05
C LEU A 14 -69.39 17.69 -16.58
N MET A 15 -70.37 17.18 -15.82
CA MET A 15 -70.53 17.48 -14.40
C MET A 15 -69.58 16.69 -13.47
N LYS A 16 -68.78 15.75 -13.99
CA LYS A 16 -67.75 15.01 -13.22
C LYS A 16 -66.37 15.66 -13.35
N GLY A 17 -66.23 16.91 -12.91
CA GLY A 17 -64.97 17.66 -13.05
C GLY A 17 -64.67 18.69 -11.95
N VAL A 18 -65.67 19.35 -11.38
CA VAL A 18 -65.45 20.38 -10.33
C VAL A 18 -65.24 19.72 -8.97
N VAL A 19 -64.08 19.06 -8.80
CA VAL A 19 -63.51 18.81 -7.47
C VAL A 19 -63.02 20.15 -6.95
N GLY A 20 -63.92 20.91 -6.32
CA GLY A 20 -63.59 22.18 -5.70
C GLY A 20 -62.42 21.99 -4.73
N GLN A 21 -61.32 22.70 -4.98
CA GLN A 21 -60.13 22.63 -4.12
C GLN A 21 -60.54 22.94 -2.68
N ARG A 22 -60.04 22.15 -1.74
CA ARG A 22 -60.33 22.34 -0.31
C ARG A 22 -59.16 23.06 0.34
N TRP A 23 -59.42 23.69 1.48
CA TRP A 23 -58.39 24.15 2.39
C TRP A 23 -57.47 22.99 2.79
N ASN A 24 -56.25 22.99 2.28
CA ASN A 24 -55.20 22.03 2.63
C ASN A 24 -53.81 22.65 2.47
N ILE A 25 -52.85 22.17 3.25
CA ILE A 25 -51.45 22.60 3.22
C ILE A 25 -50.51 21.38 3.18
N MET A 26 -49.48 21.49 2.35
CA MET A 26 -48.42 20.51 2.22
C MET A 26 -47.20 21.02 3.01
N LEU A 27 -46.84 20.28 4.05
CA LEU A 27 -45.75 20.52 4.98
C LEU A 27 -45.07 19.17 5.29
N PRO A 28 -43.77 19.14 5.62
CA PRO A 28 -43.18 18.00 6.32
C PRO A 28 -43.85 17.78 7.68
N GLU A 29 -43.98 16.53 8.13
CA GLU A 29 -44.50 16.24 9.48
C GLU A 29 -43.52 16.70 10.58
N THR A 30 -42.22 16.50 10.34
CA THR A 30 -41.14 16.84 11.27
C THR A 30 -39.95 17.48 10.54
N ILE A 31 -39.36 18.51 11.15
CA ILE A 31 -38.09 19.13 10.74
C ILE A 31 -37.15 19.13 11.95
N VAL A 32 -35.92 18.67 11.74
CA VAL A 32 -34.85 18.70 12.73
C VAL A 32 -33.80 19.71 12.28
N GLY A 33 -33.47 20.68 13.14
CA GLY A 33 -32.50 21.74 12.87
C GLY A 33 -31.39 21.84 13.90
N LEU A 34 -30.30 22.53 13.54
CA LEU A 34 -29.21 22.87 14.48
C LEU A 34 -29.47 24.19 15.20
N THR A 35 -29.44 24.15 16.52
CA THR A 35 -29.55 25.32 17.41
C THR A 35 -28.62 26.44 16.94
N LYS A 36 -29.14 27.67 16.82
CA LYS A 36 -28.43 28.87 16.30
C LYS A 36 -27.99 28.83 14.82
N SER A 37 -28.43 27.84 14.05
CA SER A 37 -28.37 27.85 12.57
C SER A 37 -29.72 28.36 12.00
N CYS A 38 -30.08 27.91 10.80
CA CYS A 38 -31.38 28.15 10.18
C CYS A 38 -32.01 26.85 9.65
N ILE A 39 -33.32 26.90 9.40
CA ILE A 39 -34.11 25.86 8.74
C ILE A 39 -34.98 26.47 7.65
N THR A 40 -35.16 25.75 6.55
CA THR A 40 -36.17 26.06 5.52
C THR A 40 -37.35 25.12 5.70
N ILE A 41 -38.54 25.69 5.86
CA ILE A 41 -39.82 24.99 5.95
C ILE A 41 -40.44 25.02 4.54
N PRO A 42 -40.28 23.98 3.70
CA PRO A 42 -40.95 23.91 2.40
C PRO A 42 -42.46 23.82 2.62
N CYS A 43 -43.21 24.70 1.95
CA CYS A 43 -44.61 24.93 2.28
C CYS A 43 -45.40 25.39 1.04
N HIS A 44 -46.48 24.68 0.71
CA HIS A 44 -47.40 25.05 -0.36
C HIS A 44 -48.83 24.71 0.06
N PHE A 45 -49.81 25.58 -0.23
CA PHE A 45 -51.20 25.39 0.14
C PHE A 45 -52.16 25.34 -1.05
N THR A 46 -53.42 25.01 -0.77
CA THR A 46 -54.55 24.99 -1.70
C THR A 46 -55.74 25.66 -1.02
N ILE A 47 -56.55 26.36 -1.81
CA ILE A 47 -57.67 27.19 -1.35
C ILE A 47 -58.92 26.91 -2.19
N PRO A 48 -60.13 27.13 -1.67
CA PRO A 48 -61.36 27.11 -2.45
C PRO A 48 -61.36 28.09 -3.63
N ALA A 49 -62.02 27.69 -4.72
CA ALA A 49 -62.03 28.45 -5.98
C ALA A 49 -62.65 29.87 -5.84
N ASP A 50 -63.56 30.04 -4.88
CA ASP A 50 -64.16 31.33 -4.48
C ASP A 50 -63.16 32.29 -3.80
N GLN A 51 -61.95 31.83 -3.46
CA GLN A 51 -60.91 32.61 -2.78
C GLN A 51 -59.71 32.98 -3.67
N GLU A 52 -59.69 32.53 -4.92
CA GLU A 52 -58.61 32.79 -5.89
C GLU A 52 -58.44 34.28 -6.23
N THR A 53 -59.50 35.09 -6.09
CA THR A 53 -59.42 36.56 -6.22
C THR A 53 -58.86 37.23 -4.96
N ASN A 54 -59.14 36.67 -3.77
CA ASN A 54 -58.72 37.25 -2.50
C ASN A 54 -57.25 36.97 -2.16
N ILE A 55 -56.66 35.88 -2.68
CA ILE A 55 -55.24 35.55 -2.44
C ILE A 55 -54.26 36.46 -3.19
N LEU A 56 -54.68 37.09 -4.29
CA LEU A 56 -53.85 38.01 -5.08
C LEU A 56 -53.32 39.21 -4.28
N ASN A 57 -54.04 39.62 -3.23
CA ASN A 57 -53.64 40.72 -2.34
C ASN A 57 -52.85 40.25 -1.09
N CYS A 58 -52.34 39.01 -1.09
CA CYS A 58 -51.78 38.37 0.11
C CYS A 58 -50.24 38.33 0.21
N SER A 59 -49.48 38.91 -0.74
CA SER A 59 -48.03 38.71 -0.89
C SER A 59 -47.16 38.89 0.37
N ASN A 60 -47.59 39.71 1.34
CA ASN A 60 -46.94 39.88 2.65
C ASN A 60 -47.94 39.81 3.81
N HIS A 61 -48.80 38.78 3.84
CA HIS A 61 -49.82 38.57 4.88
C HIS A 61 -49.81 37.15 5.48
N GLY A 62 -48.65 36.48 5.54
CA GLY A 62 -48.50 35.18 6.19
C GLY A 62 -48.04 35.31 7.65
N VAL A 63 -48.50 34.39 8.51
CA VAL A 63 -48.05 34.28 9.90
C VAL A 63 -47.88 32.82 10.33
N TRP A 64 -46.99 32.55 11.27
CA TRP A 64 -46.84 31.25 11.93
C TRP A 64 -47.25 31.32 13.40
N ARG A 65 -47.99 30.31 13.86
CA ARG A 65 -48.34 30.12 15.29
C ARG A 65 -47.59 28.94 15.88
N LYS A 66 -47.13 29.09 17.13
CA LYS A 66 -46.46 28.04 17.94
C LYS A 66 -47.46 27.37 18.90
N GLY A 67 -47.32 26.07 19.13
CA GLY A 67 -48.05 25.27 20.12
C GLY A 67 -49.44 24.81 19.69
N SER A 68 -50.25 25.69 19.08
CA SER A 68 -51.62 25.34 18.64
C SER A 68 -52.16 26.26 17.55
N LEU A 69 -53.28 25.86 16.94
CA LEU A 69 -54.03 26.62 15.92
C LEU A 69 -54.43 28.04 16.38
N THR A 70 -54.56 28.25 17.69
CA THR A 70 -54.86 29.54 18.33
C THR A 70 -53.69 30.11 19.13
N GLY A 71 -52.53 29.43 19.12
CA GLY A 71 -51.33 29.78 19.88
C GLY A 71 -50.64 31.07 19.43
N LEU A 72 -49.56 31.44 20.11
CA LEU A 72 -48.85 32.71 19.89
C LEU A 72 -48.33 32.82 18.46
N ILE A 73 -48.54 33.97 17.82
CA ILE A 73 -47.94 34.29 16.53
C ILE A 73 -46.46 34.62 16.75
N VAL A 74 -45.58 33.81 16.17
CA VAL A 74 -44.12 33.89 16.38
C VAL A 74 -43.36 34.46 15.18
N ILE A 75 -43.87 34.26 13.95
CA ILE A 75 -43.38 34.89 12.71
C ILE A 75 -44.56 35.61 12.04
N ASN A 76 -44.34 36.80 11.51
CA ASN A 76 -45.35 37.67 10.90
C ASN A 76 -44.73 38.52 9.77
N SER A 77 -45.29 38.48 8.56
CA SER A 77 -44.79 39.28 7.41
C SER A 77 -44.77 40.81 7.61
N GLN A 78 -45.47 41.34 8.62
CA GLN A 78 -45.74 42.79 8.78
C GLN A 78 -45.33 43.37 10.13
N LYS A 79 -44.88 42.54 11.08
CA LYS A 79 -44.59 42.94 12.46
C LYS A 79 -43.28 42.30 12.92
N PRO A 80 -42.56 42.90 13.89
CA PRO A 80 -41.39 42.26 14.49
C PRO A 80 -41.72 40.84 14.95
N ASN A 81 -40.88 39.88 14.54
CA ASN A 81 -41.03 38.49 14.90
C ASN A 81 -40.58 38.23 16.35
N ILE A 82 -41.13 37.17 16.97
CA ILE A 82 -40.63 36.63 18.25
C ILE A 82 -39.47 35.66 17.97
N ILE A 83 -39.63 34.78 16.98
CA ILE A 83 -38.58 33.88 16.48
C ILE A 83 -38.14 34.43 15.13
N GLN A 84 -36.83 34.58 14.88
CA GLN A 84 -36.36 35.15 13.62
C GLN A 84 -36.76 34.27 12.43
N GLY A 85 -37.32 34.88 11.38
CA GLY A 85 -37.75 34.16 10.20
C GLY A 85 -38.43 35.04 9.17
N GLN A 86 -38.44 34.55 7.93
CA GLN A 86 -38.95 35.25 6.75
C GLN A 86 -39.67 34.25 5.85
N ILE A 87 -40.91 34.58 5.47
CA ILE A 87 -41.60 33.88 4.38
C ILE A 87 -40.94 34.34 3.07
N ILE A 88 -40.33 33.39 2.36
CA ILE A 88 -39.63 33.60 1.07
C ILE A 88 -40.44 33.13 -0.13
N GLY A 89 -41.49 32.34 0.11
CA GLY A 89 -42.46 31.94 -0.91
C GLY A 89 -43.46 33.05 -1.24
N ASP A 90 -43.85 33.15 -2.51
CA ASP A 90 -44.94 34.03 -2.93
C ASP A 90 -46.31 33.42 -2.58
N LEU A 91 -46.98 34.05 -1.61
CA LEU A 91 -48.30 33.64 -1.13
C LEU A 91 -49.40 33.77 -2.19
N THR A 92 -49.24 34.62 -3.21
CA THR A 92 -50.19 34.71 -4.34
C THR A 92 -50.08 33.48 -5.25
N GLN A 93 -48.88 32.90 -5.35
CA GLN A 93 -48.61 31.62 -6.01
C GLN A 93 -48.80 30.43 -5.06
N LYS A 94 -49.47 30.63 -3.92
CA LYS A 94 -49.77 29.62 -2.89
C LYS A 94 -48.54 28.95 -2.25
N ASN A 95 -47.37 29.57 -2.40
CA ASN A 95 -46.10 29.14 -1.81
C ASN A 95 -45.87 29.87 -0.49
N CYS A 96 -45.86 29.13 0.62
CA CYS A 96 -45.66 29.65 1.98
C CYS A 96 -44.26 29.34 2.55
N THR A 97 -43.31 28.94 1.69
CA THR A 97 -41.98 28.48 2.11
C THR A 97 -41.30 29.54 2.97
N THR A 98 -40.84 29.13 4.15
CA THR A 98 -40.37 30.03 5.22
C THR A 98 -38.98 29.62 5.66
N VAL A 99 -38.05 30.58 5.76
CA VAL A 99 -36.78 30.40 6.48
C VAL A 99 -37.00 30.83 7.93
N MET A 100 -36.55 30.02 8.89
CA MET A 100 -36.48 30.36 10.32
C MET A 100 -35.01 30.33 10.75
N GLU A 101 -34.58 31.31 11.52
CA GLU A 101 -33.20 31.54 11.92
C GLU A 101 -33.07 31.66 13.44
N ASN A 102 -31.89 31.34 13.99
CA ASN A 102 -31.55 31.56 15.40
C ASN A 102 -32.54 30.93 16.41
N PHE A 103 -33.12 29.80 16.06
CA PHE A 103 -34.01 29.02 16.94
C PHE A 103 -33.21 28.24 17.99
N SER A 104 -33.90 27.89 19.08
CA SER A 104 -33.36 27.25 20.28
C SER A 104 -34.11 25.96 20.64
N GLU A 105 -33.66 25.24 21.67
CA GLU A 105 -34.39 24.08 22.20
C GLU A 105 -35.67 24.49 22.96
N ASP A 106 -35.76 25.73 23.45
CA ASP A 106 -37.00 26.32 23.97
C ASP A 106 -38.03 26.60 22.86
N ASP A 107 -37.61 26.55 21.58
CA ASP A 107 -38.47 26.69 20.41
C ASP A 107 -39.12 25.39 19.93
N ASN A 108 -38.75 24.25 20.52
CA ASN A 108 -39.25 22.91 20.17
C ASN A 108 -40.77 22.78 20.35
N ASP A 109 -41.52 22.74 19.24
CA ASP A 109 -42.99 22.71 19.28
C ASP A 109 -43.64 22.30 17.93
N MET A 110 -44.97 22.26 17.90
CA MET A 110 -45.78 22.26 16.69
C MET A 110 -45.96 23.70 16.15
N PHE A 111 -45.79 23.87 14.85
CA PHE A 111 -45.94 25.15 14.15
C PHE A 111 -47.03 25.07 13.09
N PHE A 112 -47.93 26.06 13.07
CA PHE A 112 -49.10 26.10 12.19
C PHE A 112 -49.09 27.38 11.34
N PHE A 113 -49.22 27.23 10.02
CA PHE A 113 -49.28 28.37 9.10
C PHE A 113 -50.69 28.97 9.04
N ARG A 114 -50.76 30.29 8.88
CA ARG A 114 -52.01 31.04 8.78
C ARG A 114 -51.90 32.19 7.78
N LEU A 115 -52.94 32.35 6.98
CA LEU A 115 -53.19 33.54 6.17
C LEU A 115 -53.87 34.61 7.03
N GLU A 116 -53.37 35.84 6.93
CA GLU A 116 -53.92 37.08 7.52
C GLU A 116 -54.24 38.12 6.43
N CYS A 117 -54.47 37.70 5.18
CA CYS A 117 -54.76 38.59 4.05
C CYS A 117 -55.99 39.47 4.35
N PRO A 118 -56.12 40.67 3.73
CA PRO A 118 -57.19 41.61 4.06
C PRO A 118 -58.60 41.00 3.96
N ASN A 119 -58.84 40.25 2.88
CA ASN A 119 -60.11 39.58 2.59
C ASN A 119 -60.09 38.06 2.86
N LEU A 120 -58.98 37.50 3.35
CA LEU A 120 -58.79 36.05 3.43
C LEU A 120 -57.97 35.65 4.66
N LYS A 121 -58.64 35.11 5.68
CA LYS A 121 -58.03 34.78 6.96
C LYS A 121 -58.34 33.34 7.37
N PHE A 122 -57.33 32.47 7.32
CA PHE A 122 -57.48 31.04 7.54
C PHE A 122 -56.24 30.44 8.22
N THR A 123 -56.44 29.65 9.29
CA THR A 123 -55.37 28.84 9.90
C THR A 123 -55.47 27.42 9.37
N PHE A 124 -54.39 26.87 8.83
CA PHE A 124 -54.38 25.47 8.39
C PHE A 124 -54.25 24.52 9.58
N THR A 125 -55.00 23.40 9.55
CA THR A 125 -55.04 22.40 10.63
C THR A 125 -53.78 21.56 10.72
N ASN A 126 -53.12 21.34 9.59
CA ASN A 126 -51.88 20.56 9.53
C ASN A 126 -50.72 21.49 9.89
N GLY A 127 -49.90 21.07 10.85
CA GLY A 127 -48.71 21.79 11.29
C GLY A 127 -47.47 20.90 11.22
N VAL A 128 -46.30 21.54 11.17
CA VAL A 128 -44.99 20.87 11.19
C VAL A 128 -44.45 20.85 12.61
N ARG A 129 -43.90 19.73 13.07
CA ARG A 129 -43.11 19.69 14.30
C ARG A 129 -41.69 20.17 14.01
N ILE A 130 -41.22 21.15 14.76
CA ILE A 130 -39.85 21.67 14.65
C ILE A 130 -39.11 21.32 15.93
N THR A 131 -37.93 20.71 15.78
CA THR A 131 -37.05 20.37 16.90
C THR A 131 -35.61 20.77 16.62
N ALA A 132 -35.00 21.47 17.55
CA ALA A 132 -33.59 21.81 17.59
C ALA A 132 -32.75 20.67 18.19
N LYS A 133 -31.47 20.64 17.81
CA LYS A 133 -30.40 19.88 18.44
C LYS A 133 -29.18 20.79 18.58
N THR A 134 -28.44 20.66 19.68
CA THR A 134 -27.09 21.23 19.80
C THR A 134 -26.14 20.71 18.71
N ASP A 135 -26.17 19.40 18.45
CA ASP A 135 -25.13 18.71 17.69
C ASP A 135 -25.65 17.99 16.43
N PRO A 136 -24.92 18.09 15.30
CA PRO A 136 -25.28 17.44 14.05
C PRO A 136 -25.14 15.92 14.12
N SER A 137 -26.22 15.23 13.77
CA SER A 137 -26.25 13.77 13.69
C SER A 137 -25.27 13.27 12.61
N PRO A 138 -24.57 12.13 12.82
CA PRO A 138 -23.53 11.67 11.90
C PRO A 138 -24.01 11.54 10.45
N PRO A 139 -23.23 11.99 9.46
CA PRO A 139 -23.61 11.94 8.05
C PRO A 139 -23.73 10.48 7.59
N GLN A 140 -24.72 10.21 6.75
CA GLN A 140 -25.04 8.86 6.28
C GLN A 140 -24.07 8.47 5.17
N MET A 141 -23.15 7.55 5.48
CA MET A 141 -22.14 7.06 4.53
C MET A 141 -22.45 5.62 4.08
N THR A 142 -22.25 5.34 2.77
CA THR A 142 -22.35 4.00 2.20
C THR A 142 -21.43 3.02 2.95
N SER A 143 -22.01 2.04 3.65
CA SER A 143 -21.20 1.05 4.35
C SER A 143 -20.69 -0.03 3.40
N VAL A 144 -19.39 -0.28 3.42
CA VAL A 144 -18.73 -1.33 2.61
C VAL A 144 -18.04 -2.35 3.52
N THR A 145 -18.26 -3.64 3.24
CA THR A 145 -17.89 -4.74 4.15
C THR A 145 -16.60 -5.45 3.74
N GLN A 146 -16.49 -5.84 2.46
CA GLN A 146 -15.31 -6.48 1.85
C GLN A 146 -15.24 -6.12 0.36
N MET A 147 -14.05 -5.81 -0.15
CA MET A 147 -13.84 -5.45 -1.57
C MET A 147 -12.53 -6.09 -2.09
N PRO A 148 -12.46 -6.61 -3.33
CA PRO A 148 -11.23 -7.17 -3.87
C PRO A 148 -10.27 -6.08 -4.36
N GLN A 149 -8.96 -6.34 -4.28
CA GLN A 149 -7.94 -5.46 -4.85
C GLN A 149 -8.19 -5.23 -6.35
N GLY A 150 -8.06 -3.98 -6.78
CA GLY A 150 -8.29 -3.55 -8.16
C GLY A 150 -9.76 -3.22 -8.49
N ALA A 151 -10.70 -3.44 -7.55
CA ALA A 151 -12.05 -2.92 -7.72
C ALA A 151 -12.10 -1.40 -7.60
N GLU A 152 -12.87 -0.75 -8.47
CA GLU A 152 -13.33 0.61 -8.26
C GLU A 152 -14.45 0.61 -7.20
N VAL A 153 -14.35 1.49 -6.21
CA VAL A 153 -15.25 1.56 -5.07
C VAL A 153 -15.84 2.97 -4.99
N LYS A 154 -17.17 3.04 -4.99
CA LYS A 154 -17.94 4.28 -4.85
C LYS A 154 -18.48 4.37 -3.42
N LEU A 155 -18.07 5.41 -2.69
CA LEU A 155 -18.67 5.78 -1.40
C LEU A 155 -19.50 7.05 -1.60
N GLN A 156 -20.68 7.10 -0.98
CA GLN A 156 -21.49 8.31 -0.91
C GLN A 156 -21.64 8.71 0.55
N CYS A 157 -21.60 10.01 0.82
CA CYS A 157 -21.79 10.59 2.15
C CYS A 157 -22.84 11.69 2.08
N SER A 158 -23.91 11.53 2.86
CA SER A 158 -25.13 12.36 2.78
C SER A 158 -25.36 13.13 4.07
N ALA A 159 -25.72 14.41 3.92
CA ALA A 159 -25.97 15.36 5.01
C ALA A 159 -27.28 16.14 4.75
N PRO A 160 -28.15 16.31 5.76
CA PRO A 160 -29.33 17.17 5.61
C PRO A 160 -28.97 18.61 5.23
N LEU A 161 -29.53 19.11 4.13
CA LEU A 161 -29.49 20.52 3.75
C LEU A 161 -30.68 21.20 4.45
N THR A 162 -30.49 21.58 5.71
CA THR A 162 -31.55 22.20 6.52
C THR A 162 -31.84 23.64 6.10
N CYS A 163 -30.84 24.37 5.60
CA CYS A 163 -30.98 25.78 5.23
C CYS A 163 -30.35 26.09 3.87
N SER A 164 -31.17 26.56 2.92
CA SER A 164 -30.73 26.86 1.55
C SER A 164 -29.71 28.02 1.47
N ASN A 165 -29.78 28.96 2.42
CA ASN A 165 -28.91 30.15 2.45
C ASN A 165 -27.54 29.87 3.12
N LEU A 166 -27.44 28.79 3.89
CA LEU A 166 -26.25 28.40 4.66
C LEU A 166 -25.99 26.88 4.46
N PRO A 167 -25.62 26.45 3.24
CA PRO A 167 -25.38 25.04 2.95
C PRO A 167 -24.16 24.50 3.72
N PRO A 168 -24.20 23.24 4.18
CA PRO A 168 -23.03 22.61 4.80
C PRO A 168 -21.97 22.27 3.76
N SER A 169 -20.69 22.31 4.16
CA SER A 169 -19.60 21.75 3.33
C SER A 169 -19.30 20.31 3.75
N ILE A 170 -19.17 19.42 2.77
CA ILE A 170 -18.77 18.02 2.94
C ILE A 170 -17.29 17.90 2.51
N SER A 171 -16.51 17.10 3.24
CA SER A 171 -15.08 16.92 2.98
C SER A 171 -14.63 15.49 3.31
N TRP A 172 -13.70 14.95 2.52
CA TRP A 172 -13.17 13.59 2.69
C TRP A 172 -11.73 13.60 3.18
N GLN A 173 -11.38 12.63 4.03
CA GLN A 173 -10.00 12.42 4.51
C GLN A 173 -9.61 10.94 4.42
N PRO A 174 -8.34 10.62 4.04
CA PRO A 174 -7.30 11.55 3.56
C PRO A 174 -7.62 12.12 2.17
N GLN A 175 -7.15 13.32 1.85
CA GLN A 175 -7.44 13.98 0.57
C GLN A 175 -6.67 13.36 -0.60
N ASP A 176 -5.40 12.98 -0.39
CA ASP A 176 -4.39 12.73 -1.44
C ASP A 176 -4.55 11.40 -2.21
N ILE A 177 -5.61 10.64 -1.95
CA ILE A 177 -5.76 9.24 -2.39
C ILE A 177 -6.87 9.08 -3.45
N PHE A 178 -7.74 10.08 -3.60
CA PHE A 178 -9.04 9.92 -4.26
C PHE A 178 -9.26 10.93 -5.41
N SER A 179 -10.03 10.55 -6.43
CA SER A 179 -9.94 11.17 -7.76
C SER A 179 -11.20 11.87 -8.27
N GLN A 180 -12.32 11.83 -7.55
CA GLN A 180 -13.58 12.43 -8.01
C GLN A 180 -14.50 12.80 -6.84
N GLU A 181 -14.75 14.09 -6.63
CA GLU A 181 -15.81 14.58 -5.74
C GLU A 181 -16.99 15.10 -6.58
N GLU A 182 -18.09 14.33 -6.61
CA GLU A 182 -19.36 14.77 -7.21
C GLU A 182 -20.33 15.15 -6.08
N LEU A 183 -20.75 16.42 -6.04
CA LEU A 183 -21.71 16.93 -5.05
C LEU A 183 -23.10 17.11 -5.68
N VAL A 184 -24.08 16.36 -5.19
CA VAL A 184 -25.47 16.38 -5.68
C VAL A 184 -26.42 16.80 -4.56
N VAL A 185 -27.38 17.67 -4.86
CA VAL A 185 -28.54 17.93 -4.00
C VAL A 185 -29.68 17.02 -4.46
N GLN A 186 -30.20 16.19 -3.55
CA GLN A 186 -31.27 15.24 -3.83
C GLN A 186 -32.29 15.22 -2.68
N VAL A 187 -33.44 14.58 -2.88
CA VAL A 187 -34.47 14.42 -1.84
C VAL A 187 -34.47 12.98 -1.34
N ALA A 188 -34.30 12.80 -0.04
CA ALA A 188 -34.36 11.51 0.65
C ALA A 188 -35.31 11.64 1.85
N ASP A 189 -36.22 10.69 2.03
CA ASP A 189 -37.23 10.66 3.10
C ASP A 189 -38.00 11.99 3.29
N GLY A 190 -38.27 12.69 2.18
CA GLY A 190 -38.96 13.98 2.14
C GLY A 190 -38.12 15.19 2.52
N GLN A 191 -36.84 15.02 2.87
CA GLN A 191 -35.90 16.12 3.17
C GLN A 191 -34.88 16.32 2.04
N THR A 192 -34.46 17.57 1.83
CA THR A 192 -33.33 17.89 0.96
C THR A 192 -32.01 17.48 1.63
N VAL A 193 -31.20 16.68 0.94
CA VAL A 193 -29.88 16.24 1.39
C VAL A 193 -28.82 16.61 0.37
N MET A 194 -27.68 17.10 0.84
CA MET A 194 -26.45 17.17 0.06
C MET A 194 -25.74 15.83 0.15
N THR A 195 -25.35 15.29 -1.00
CA THR A 195 -24.67 14.00 -1.11
C THR A 195 -23.37 14.19 -1.87
N SER A 196 -22.24 14.00 -1.20
CA SER A 196 -20.93 13.92 -1.84
C SER A 196 -20.64 12.46 -2.20
N THR A 197 -20.22 12.24 -3.43
CA THR A 197 -19.74 10.95 -3.94
C THR A 197 -18.23 11.00 -4.08
N MET A 198 -17.54 9.97 -3.58
CA MET A 198 -16.11 9.75 -3.73
C MET A 198 -15.83 8.40 -4.38
N THR A 199 -14.88 8.35 -5.32
CA THR A 199 -14.43 7.09 -5.97
C THR A 199 -12.94 6.83 -5.74
N PHE A 200 -12.58 5.55 -5.59
CA PHE A 200 -11.19 5.12 -5.46
C PHE A 200 -10.98 3.68 -5.96
N THR A 201 -9.75 3.34 -6.37
CA THR A 201 -9.37 1.95 -6.68
C THR A 201 -8.80 1.27 -5.44
N ALA A 202 -9.38 0.13 -5.05
CA ALA A 202 -8.97 -0.61 -3.86
C ALA A 202 -7.56 -1.21 -3.99
N SER A 203 -6.58 -0.63 -3.28
CA SER A 203 -5.21 -1.16 -3.20
C SER A 203 -4.96 -1.87 -1.86
N ALA A 204 -4.01 -2.81 -1.84
CA ALA A 204 -3.70 -3.56 -0.62
C ALA A 204 -3.19 -2.66 0.54
N ASP A 205 -2.53 -1.54 0.22
CA ASP A 205 -2.02 -0.57 1.20
C ASP A 205 -3.11 0.29 1.87
N LEU A 206 -4.33 0.28 1.30
CA LEU A 206 -5.51 0.87 1.90
C LEU A 206 -6.23 -0.08 2.88
N HIS A 207 -5.84 -1.35 2.98
CA HIS A 207 -6.40 -2.24 4.00
C HIS A 207 -6.11 -1.74 5.42
N ASN A 208 -7.09 -1.85 6.31
CA ASN A 208 -7.05 -1.39 7.70
C ASN A 208 -6.83 0.12 7.87
N LYS A 209 -6.81 0.91 6.78
CA LYS A 209 -7.01 2.36 6.81
C LYS A 209 -8.48 2.69 7.04
N SER A 210 -8.76 3.95 7.32
CA SER A 210 -10.11 4.48 7.48
C SER A 210 -10.30 5.68 6.56
N ILE A 211 -11.45 5.75 5.91
CA ILE A 211 -11.94 6.94 5.21
C ILE A 211 -12.87 7.67 6.18
N ILE A 212 -12.70 8.98 6.31
CA ILE A 212 -13.55 9.84 7.13
C ILE A 212 -14.28 10.80 6.19
N CYS A 213 -15.61 10.84 6.28
CA CYS A 213 -16.40 11.93 5.74
C CYS A 213 -16.73 12.90 6.89
N SER A 214 -16.36 14.17 6.72
CA SER A 214 -16.57 15.25 7.70
C SER A 214 -17.44 16.34 7.09
N VAL A 215 -18.45 16.78 7.84
CA VAL A 215 -19.45 17.77 7.43
C VAL A 215 -19.42 18.97 8.37
N SER A 216 -19.32 20.16 7.80
CA SER A 216 -19.28 21.44 8.51
C SER A 216 -20.55 22.23 8.23
N TYR A 217 -21.34 22.45 9.29
CA TYR A 217 -22.59 23.20 9.26
C TYR A 217 -22.33 24.65 9.69
N PRO A 218 -22.40 25.64 8.77
CA PRO A 218 -22.33 27.04 9.15
C PRO A 218 -23.46 27.43 10.12
N LEU A 219 -23.10 28.22 11.13
CA LEU A 219 -24.03 28.81 12.10
C LEU A 219 -24.23 30.32 11.82
N SER A 220 -25.14 30.94 12.56
CA SER A 220 -25.40 32.39 12.49
C SER A 220 -24.15 33.25 12.73
N LYS A 221 -24.17 34.48 12.19
CA LYS A 221 -23.00 35.39 12.10
C LYS A 221 -22.24 35.51 13.43
N GLY A 222 -20.95 35.19 13.40
CA GLY A 222 -20.02 35.29 14.53
C GLY A 222 -19.82 34.00 15.31
N GLN A 223 -20.56 32.94 15.02
CA GLN A 223 -20.38 31.62 15.65
C GLN A 223 -19.47 30.71 14.82
N ARG A 224 -18.85 29.71 15.47
CA ARG A 224 -18.08 28.66 14.77
C ARG A 224 -19.03 27.64 14.16
N SER A 225 -18.72 27.14 12.97
CA SER A 225 -19.46 26.02 12.35
C SER A 225 -19.49 24.80 13.26
N SER A 226 -20.63 24.10 13.29
CA SER A 226 -20.74 22.81 13.99
C SER A 226 -20.26 21.67 13.08
N LEU A 227 -19.62 20.66 13.65
CA LEU A 227 -18.93 19.60 12.91
C LEU A 227 -19.53 18.22 13.22
N SER A 228 -19.72 17.41 12.19
CA SER A 228 -20.05 15.98 12.33
C SER A 228 -19.17 15.13 11.41
N ALA A 229 -18.93 13.88 11.77
CA ALA A 229 -18.14 12.97 10.93
C ALA A 229 -18.57 11.50 11.08
N THR A 230 -18.42 10.75 10.00
CA THR A 230 -18.63 9.29 9.96
C THR A 230 -17.38 8.63 9.36
N THR A 231 -16.99 7.47 9.89
CA THR A 231 -15.74 6.77 9.52
C THR A 231 -16.02 5.37 8.99
N GLN A 232 -15.50 5.05 7.81
CA GLN A 232 -15.55 3.71 7.20
C GLN A 232 -14.15 3.09 7.20
N ARG A 233 -13.99 1.94 7.87
CA ARG A 233 -12.73 1.18 7.88
C ARG A 233 -12.66 0.27 6.64
N LEU A 234 -11.52 0.23 5.95
CA LEU A 234 -11.38 -0.49 4.68
C LEU A 234 -10.90 -1.93 4.86
N ASN A 235 -11.68 -2.88 4.35
CA ASN A 235 -11.36 -4.30 4.31
C ASN A 235 -11.18 -4.76 2.86
N ILE A 236 -9.93 -4.71 2.38
CA ILE A 236 -9.57 -4.99 0.99
C ILE A 236 -8.93 -6.38 0.94
N GLN A 237 -9.46 -7.27 0.10
CA GLN A 237 -8.91 -8.62 -0.11
C GLN A 237 -7.78 -8.57 -1.14
N TYR A 238 -6.61 -9.12 -0.81
CA TYR A 238 -5.44 -9.18 -1.67
C TYR A 238 -4.63 -10.47 -1.47
N GLY A 239 -3.92 -10.88 -2.53
CA GLY A 239 -3.07 -12.06 -2.54
C GLY A 239 -1.77 -11.90 -1.74
N PRO A 240 -0.95 -12.97 -1.62
CA PRO A 240 0.33 -12.92 -0.92
C PRO A 240 1.26 -11.85 -1.51
N ARG A 241 1.67 -10.90 -0.66
CA ARG A 241 2.66 -9.87 -0.96
C ARG A 241 3.73 -9.78 0.13
N SER A 242 4.88 -9.18 -0.22
CA SER A 242 6.03 -9.04 0.68
C SER A 242 6.51 -10.36 1.31
N THR A 243 6.40 -11.46 0.55
CA THR A 243 6.80 -12.79 1.03
C THR A 243 8.30 -12.84 1.32
N THR A 244 8.67 -13.22 2.54
CA THR A 244 10.04 -13.25 3.03
C THR A 244 10.33 -14.56 3.74
N ALA A 245 11.46 -15.17 3.41
CA ALA A 245 12.08 -16.23 4.19
C ALA A 245 13.15 -15.62 5.12
N LYS A 246 13.31 -16.19 6.31
CA LYS A 246 14.37 -15.89 7.26
C LYS A 246 14.97 -17.20 7.76
N LEU A 247 16.28 -17.20 8.01
CA LEU A 247 17.01 -18.27 8.68
C LEU A 247 17.36 -17.81 10.11
N SER A 248 17.33 -18.72 11.08
CA SER A 248 17.64 -18.43 12.50
C SER A 248 19.11 -18.11 12.78
N THR A 249 20.01 -18.29 11.80
CA THR A 249 21.46 -18.15 11.93
C THR A 249 21.99 -17.18 10.87
N SER A 250 22.89 -16.28 11.27
CA SER A 250 23.47 -15.21 10.44
C SER A 250 24.77 -15.60 9.73
N GLY A 251 25.24 -16.84 9.88
CA GLY A 251 26.50 -17.33 9.32
C GLY A 251 26.57 -18.87 9.33
N PRO A 252 27.72 -19.45 8.96
CA PRO A 252 27.84 -20.89 8.73
C PRO A 252 27.66 -21.72 9.99
N VAL A 253 26.83 -22.75 9.91
CA VAL A 253 26.52 -23.67 11.02
C VAL A 253 27.34 -24.96 10.95
N SER A 254 27.46 -25.68 12.07
CA SER A 254 28.17 -26.98 12.10
C SER A 254 27.26 -28.12 11.63
N ASP A 255 27.84 -29.15 11.02
CA ASP A 255 27.14 -30.40 10.70
C ASP A 255 26.40 -30.99 11.93
N GLY A 256 25.21 -31.53 11.71
CA GLY A 256 24.33 -32.05 12.77
C GLY A 256 23.56 -30.99 13.56
N THR A 257 23.75 -29.70 13.30
CA THR A 257 23.04 -28.58 13.98
C THR A 257 21.58 -28.51 13.50
N PHE A 258 20.66 -28.14 14.41
CA PHE A 258 19.28 -27.80 14.04
C PHE A 258 19.17 -26.31 13.68
N VAL A 259 18.66 -26.00 12.49
CA VAL A 259 18.35 -24.63 12.05
C VAL A 259 16.86 -24.46 11.81
N THR A 260 16.38 -23.24 12.00
CA THR A 260 14.96 -22.88 11.83
C THR A 260 14.81 -21.86 10.70
N PHE A 261 14.07 -22.23 9.66
CA PHE A 261 13.60 -21.34 8.62
C PHE A 261 12.19 -20.86 8.94
N THR A 262 11.91 -19.57 8.81
CA THR A 262 10.58 -18.98 9.05
C THR A 262 10.16 -18.13 7.86
N CYS A 263 8.92 -18.32 7.39
CA CYS A 263 8.32 -17.58 6.30
C CYS A 263 7.29 -16.56 6.82
N SER A 264 7.19 -15.42 6.16
CA SER A 264 6.15 -14.42 6.43
C SER A 264 5.67 -13.81 5.12
N SER A 265 4.38 -13.47 5.04
CA SER A 265 3.75 -12.78 3.91
C SER A 265 2.57 -11.97 4.43
N ASP A 266 2.35 -10.81 3.83
CA ASP A 266 1.14 -10.02 4.00
C ASP A 266 0.07 -10.53 3.01
N ALA A 267 -1.16 -10.76 3.47
CA ALA A 267 -2.30 -11.22 2.67
C ALA A 267 -3.61 -11.01 3.43
N ASN A 268 -4.70 -10.71 2.72
CA ASN A 268 -6.05 -10.67 3.30
C ASN A 268 -7.07 -11.38 2.40
N PRO A 269 -7.75 -12.46 2.86
CA PRO A 269 -7.52 -13.17 4.11
C PRO A 269 -6.11 -13.78 4.22
N PRO A 270 -5.67 -14.20 5.43
CA PRO A 270 -4.36 -14.82 5.64
C PRO A 270 -4.08 -16.01 4.70
N VAL A 271 -2.81 -16.25 4.41
CA VAL A 271 -2.37 -17.31 3.50
C VAL A 271 -2.76 -18.70 4.02
N ARG A 272 -3.19 -19.60 3.13
CA ARG A 272 -3.70 -20.93 3.50
C ARG A 272 -2.60 -21.97 3.65
N SER A 273 -1.50 -21.82 2.94
CA SER A 273 -0.37 -22.74 3.05
C SER A 273 0.97 -22.05 2.76
N TYR A 274 2.01 -22.64 3.34
CA TYR A 274 3.41 -22.30 3.17
C TYR A 274 4.12 -23.58 2.71
N THR A 275 4.83 -23.54 1.59
CA THR A 275 5.64 -24.66 1.08
C THR A 275 7.10 -24.22 0.98
N TRP A 276 8.02 -25.03 1.46
CA TRP A 276 9.45 -24.75 1.42
C TRP A 276 10.12 -25.51 0.28
N PHE A 277 10.96 -24.78 -0.46
CA PHE A 277 11.76 -25.31 -1.55
C PHE A 277 13.25 -25.06 -1.31
N ARG A 278 14.06 -26.05 -1.66
CA ARG A 278 15.49 -25.91 -1.85
C ARG A 278 15.77 -25.81 -3.34
N ASP A 279 16.59 -24.86 -3.76
CA ASP A 279 17.10 -24.79 -5.12
C ASP A 279 18.28 -25.76 -5.29
N ASN A 280 18.13 -26.68 -6.23
CA ASN A 280 19.18 -27.55 -6.73
C ASN A 280 19.43 -27.24 -8.22
N ARG A 281 20.35 -26.32 -8.50
CA ARG A 281 20.80 -25.96 -9.87
C ARG A 281 19.66 -25.48 -10.79
N GLY A 282 18.71 -24.72 -10.25
CA GLY A 282 17.52 -24.22 -10.93
C GLY A 282 16.28 -25.11 -10.74
N GLN A 283 16.41 -26.33 -10.23
CA GLN A 283 15.28 -27.19 -9.88
C GLN A 283 14.87 -26.96 -8.42
N LEU A 284 13.64 -26.46 -8.22
CA LEU A 284 13.07 -26.30 -6.88
C LEU A 284 12.54 -27.63 -6.35
N ILE A 285 13.22 -28.20 -5.36
CA ILE A 285 12.84 -29.44 -4.67
C ILE A 285 12.06 -29.06 -3.40
N ARG A 286 10.81 -29.55 -3.25
CA ARG A 286 10.02 -29.32 -2.03
C ARG A 286 10.65 -30.06 -0.86
N VAL A 287 11.07 -29.31 0.16
CA VAL A 287 11.71 -29.84 1.38
C VAL A 287 10.82 -29.79 2.62
N GLY A 288 9.69 -29.06 2.58
CA GLY A 288 8.78 -28.98 3.73
C GLY A 288 7.49 -28.20 3.47
N GLN A 289 6.65 -28.13 4.49
CA GLN A 289 5.42 -27.34 4.54
C GLN A 289 5.19 -26.80 5.96
N GLY A 290 4.43 -25.71 6.07
CA GLY A 290 4.24 -24.97 7.31
C GLY A 290 5.03 -23.65 7.33
N GLN A 291 4.57 -22.70 8.14
CA GLN A 291 5.17 -21.36 8.22
C GLN A 291 6.63 -21.41 8.67
N THR A 292 6.97 -22.38 9.51
CA THR A 292 8.31 -22.67 10.01
C THR A 292 8.74 -24.05 9.56
N LEU A 293 9.99 -24.19 9.12
CA LEU A 293 10.65 -25.44 8.79
C LEU A 293 11.90 -25.58 9.65
N ILE A 294 11.99 -26.66 10.41
CA ILE A 294 13.18 -27.02 11.20
C ILE A 294 13.89 -28.16 10.49
N LEU A 295 15.19 -28.02 10.27
CA LEU A 295 16.05 -29.05 9.68
C LEU A 295 17.25 -29.31 10.58
N GLN A 296 17.58 -30.58 10.79
CA GLN A 296 18.93 -30.97 11.19
C GLN A 296 19.78 -31.00 9.92
N VAL A 297 20.86 -30.21 9.86
CA VAL A 297 21.56 -29.94 8.58
C VAL A 297 22.93 -30.59 8.51
N SER A 298 23.25 -31.13 7.34
CA SER A 298 24.58 -31.67 7.01
C SER A 298 25.30 -30.81 5.99
N LYS A 299 26.60 -31.06 5.75
CA LYS A 299 27.35 -30.43 4.65
C LYS A 299 26.62 -30.52 3.29
N ARG A 300 25.83 -31.59 3.07
CA ARG A 300 25.03 -31.81 1.85
C ARG A 300 23.82 -30.90 1.73
N ASP A 301 23.44 -30.17 2.78
CA ASP A 301 22.25 -29.33 2.84
C ASP A 301 22.52 -27.85 2.56
N THR A 302 23.80 -27.48 2.47
CA THR A 302 24.29 -26.18 1.96
C THR A 302 23.61 -25.79 0.63
N GLY A 303 23.11 -24.56 0.53
CA GLY A 303 22.46 -24.06 -0.69
C GLY A 303 21.43 -22.96 -0.45
N LEU A 304 20.62 -22.70 -1.47
CA LEU A 304 19.57 -21.67 -1.44
C LEU A 304 18.21 -22.29 -1.08
N TYR A 305 17.48 -21.63 -0.19
CA TYR A 305 16.14 -22.03 0.26
C TYR A 305 15.17 -20.87 0.10
N LEU A 306 13.94 -21.14 -0.34
CA LEU A 306 12.86 -20.16 -0.45
C LEU A 306 11.53 -20.76 0.03
N CYS A 307 10.61 -19.89 0.46
CA CYS A 307 9.24 -20.28 0.73
C CYS A 307 8.29 -19.78 -0.36
N GLU A 308 7.26 -20.57 -0.65
CA GLU A 308 6.11 -20.19 -1.46
C GLU A 308 4.88 -20.13 -0.57
N THR A 309 4.16 -19.02 -0.61
CA THR A 309 2.91 -18.78 0.11
C THR A 309 1.75 -18.85 -0.88
N GLN A 310 0.61 -19.42 -0.44
CA GLN A 310 -0.54 -19.62 -1.33
C GLN A 310 -1.87 -19.30 -0.64
N THR A 311 -2.73 -18.57 -1.35
CA THR A 311 -4.16 -18.37 -1.06
C THR A 311 -5.02 -19.16 -2.06
N GLN A 312 -6.35 -19.04 -1.98
CA GLN A 312 -7.26 -19.69 -2.92
C GLN A 312 -7.11 -19.23 -4.39
N ARG A 313 -6.52 -18.06 -4.65
CA ARG A 313 -6.48 -17.45 -5.99
C ARG A 313 -5.09 -16.99 -6.46
N SER A 314 -4.08 -17.01 -5.60
CA SER A 314 -2.74 -16.49 -5.91
C SER A 314 -1.67 -17.02 -4.97
N SER A 315 -0.42 -17.01 -5.45
CA SER A 315 0.77 -17.45 -4.72
C SER A 315 1.95 -16.51 -4.97
N GLN A 316 2.87 -16.44 -4.01
CA GLN A 316 4.12 -15.67 -4.14
C GLN A 316 5.29 -16.44 -3.54
N ARG A 317 6.48 -16.28 -4.13
CA ARG A 317 7.75 -16.82 -3.61
C ARG A 317 8.54 -15.74 -2.88
N SER A 318 9.24 -16.13 -1.81
CA SER A 318 10.25 -15.27 -1.21
C SER A 318 11.47 -15.12 -2.12
N ARG A 319 12.31 -14.13 -1.82
CA ARG A 319 13.74 -14.22 -2.18
C ARG A 319 14.37 -15.43 -1.46
N SER A 320 15.40 -16.00 -2.04
CA SER A 320 16.14 -17.11 -1.43
C SER A 320 16.99 -16.62 -0.24
N VAL A 321 17.09 -17.45 0.79
CA VAL A 321 18.09 -17.34 1.87
C VAL A 321 19.18 -18.40 1.67
N VAL A 322 20.41 -18.06 2.06
CA VAL A 322 21.56 -18.97 1.99
C VAL A 322 21.66 -19.77 3.29
N LEU A 323 21.83 -21.08 3.18
CA LEU A 323 22.32 -21.94 4.26
C LEU A 323 23.73 -22.40 3.91
N GLU A 324 24.69 -22.14 4.80
CA GLU A 324 26.06 -22.68 4.72
C GLU A 324 26.30 -23.63 5.88
N VAL A 325 26.65 -24.88 5.59
CA VAL A 325 26.98 -25.89 6.60
C VAL A 325 28.45 -26.24 6.51
N ARG A 326 29.21 -25.85 7.52
CA ARG A 326 30.55 -26.36 7.76
C ARG A 326 30.42 -27.81 8.19
N GLY A 327 30.78 -28.72 7.28
CA GLY A 327 31.01 -30.12 7.66
C GLY A 327 31.94 -30.16 8.88
N SER A 328 31.62 -31.00 9.85
CA SER A 328 32.49 -31.21 11.00
C SER A 328 33.89 -31.52 10.51
N ALA A 329 34.89 -30.80 11.01
CA ALA A 329 36.27 -31.26 10.96
C ALA A 329 36.41 -32.45 11.91
N THR A 330 35.83 -33.58 11.53
CA THR A 330 36.33 -34.86 11.97
C THR A 330 37.81 -34.86 11.62
N GLN A 331 38.67 -34.87 12.64
CA GLN A 331 39.94 -35.58 12.56
C GLN A 331 39.63 -37.08 12.47
N GLY A 332 38.91 -37.46 11.41
CA GLY A 332 39.19 -38.71 10.76
C GLY A 332 40.65 -38.59 10.37
N ILE A 333 41.46 -39.48 10.91
CA ILE A 333 42.71 -39.83 10.27
C ILE A 333 42.25 -40.38 8.91
N GLU A 334 42.27 -39.53 7.88
CA GLU A 334 42.35 -39.98 6.49
C GLU A 334 43.70 -40.66 6.33
N GLN A 335 43.78 -41.86 6.92
CA GLN A 335 44.64 -42.90 6.43
C GLN A 335 44.18 -43.11 5.00
N GLU A 336 44.89 -42.51 4.04
CA GLU A 336 44.70 -42.76 2.61
C GLU A 336 45.08 -44.22 2.31
N ASN A 337 44.26 -45.17 2.78
CA ASN A 337 44.28 -46.56 2.32
C ASN A 337 43.51 -46.69 0.99
N CYS A 338 43.60 -45.64 0.17
CA CYS A 338 43.51 -45.75 -1.26
C CYS A 338 44.72 -46.58 -1.72
N ASN A 339 44.53 -47.89 -1.86
CA ASN A 339 45.45 -48.79 -2.57
C ASN A 339 45.51 -48.42 -4.06
N ASN A 340 46.08 -47.24 -4.36
CA ASN A 340 46.27 -46.71 -5.69
C ASN A 340 47.60 -47.23 -6.23
N VAL A 341 47.53 -48.31 -7.02
CA VAL A 341 48.65 -49.14 -7.49
C VAL A 341 49.68 -48.43 -8.41
N ASN A 342 49.57 -47.11 -8.58
CA ASN A 342 50.47 -46.32 -9.42
C ASN A 342 51.82 -45.97 -8.74
N SER A 343 52.00 -46.22 -7.44
CA SER A 343 53.29 -46.00 -6.74
C SER A 343 54.34 -47.12 -6.95
N LEU A 344 54.11 -48.03 -7.91
CA LEU A 344 55.09 -49.03 -8.35
C LEU A 344 55.71 -48.70 -9.72
N ILE A 345 55.08 -47.86 -10.53
CA ILE A 345 55.53 -47.60 -11.91
C ILE A 345 56.78 -46.70 -11.94
N ILE A 346 56.91 -45.77 -10.98
CA ILE A 346 58.02 -44.81 -10.90
C ILE A 346 59.40 -45.50 -10.81
N PRO A 347 59.66 -46.46 -9.89
CA PRO A 347 60.94 -47.18 -9.87
C PRO A 347 61.20 -48.02 -11.12
N TYR A 348 60.17 -48.58 -11.77
CA TYR A 348 60.34 -49.28 -13.06
C TYR A 348 60.68 -48.32 -14.21
N ILE A 349 60.11 -47.11 -14.26
CA ILE A 349 60.49 -46.09 -15.24
C ILE A 349 61.92 -45.60 -14.97
N ILE A 350 62.30 -45.34 -13.72
CA ILE A 350 63.67 -44.95 -13.36
C ILE A 350 64.66 -46.07 -13.72
N CYS A 351 64.36 -47.32 -13.39
CA CYS A 351 65.21 -48.47 -13.74
C CYS A 351 65.28 -48.69 -15.26
N GLY A 352 64.18 -48.52 -15.99
CA GLY A 352 64.13 -48.58 -17.46
C GLY A 352 64.93 -47.45 -18.12
N VAL A 353 64.84 -46.22 -17.63
CA VAL A 353 65.64 -45.08 -18.10
C VAL A 353 67.13 -45.30 -17.79
N LEU A 354 67.47 -45.80 -16.60
CA LEU A 354 68.85 -46.15 -16.25
C LEU A 354 69.39 -47.30 -17.11
N LEU A 355 68.59 -48.32 -17.43
CA LEU A 355 68.95 -49.39 -18.36
C LEU A 355 69.13 -48.87 -19.78
N VAL A 356 68.26 -47.99 -20.28
CA VAL A 356 68.42 -47.35 -21.59
C VAL A 356 69.66 -46.46 -21.62
N LEU A 357 69.93 -45.68 -20.57
CA LEU A 357 71.17 -44.90 -20.46
C LEU A 357 72.41 -45.79 -20.38
N PHE A 358 72.36 -46.92 -19.68
CA PHE A 358 73.45 -47.90 -19.60
C PHE A 358 73.69 -48.63 -20.93
N ILE A 359 72.62 -48.98 -21.65
CA ILE A 359 72.70 -49.52 -23.01
C ILE A 359 73.23 -48.45 -23.97
N LEU A 360 72.88 -47.17 -23.79
CA LEU A 360 73.43 -46.07 -24.57
C LEU A 360 74.90 -45.78 -24.23
N THR A 361 75.35 -45.88 -22.98
CA THR A 361 76.78 -45.77 -22.67
C THR A 361 77.55 -46.97 -23.21
N ILE A 362 77.01 -48.19 -23.11
CA ILE A 362 77.62 -49.37 -23.75
C ILE A 362 77.62 -49.24 -25.29
N ALA A 363 76.55 -48.73 -25.91
CA ALA A 363 76.51 -48.51 -27.36
C ALA A 363 77.47 -47.40 -27.79
N VAL A 364 77.59 -46.32 -27.01
CA VAL A 364 78.58 -45.26 -27.23
C VAL A 364 79.98 -45.77 -27.03
N ASP A 365 80.28 -46.56 -25.99
CA ASP A 365 81.62 -47.10 -25.77
C ASP A 365 81.96 -48.25 -26.73
N LEU A 366 80.99 -49.05 -27.21
CA LEU A 366 81.19 -50.00 -28.31
C LEU A 366 81.39 -49.28 -29.66
N TYR A 367 80.66 -48.19 -29.91
CA TYR A 367 80.88 -47.34 -31.09
C TYR A 367 82.22 -46.61 -31.03
N LYS A 368 82.60 -46.12 -29.84
CA LYS A 368 83.87 -45.45 -29.54
C LYS A 368 85.03 -46.44 -29.53
N HIS A 369 84.82 -47.70 -29.14
CA HIS A 369 85.78 -48.80 -29.25
C HIS A 369 85.91 -49.30 -30.69
N GLN A 370 84.81 -49.38 -31.48
CA GLN A 370 84.91 -49.58 -32.93
C GLN A 370 85.59 -48.40 -33.63
N SER A 371 85.37 -47.17 -33.16
CA SER A 371 86.06 -45.97 -33.65
C SER A 371 87.53 -45.99 -33.27
N LEU A 372 87.86 -46.41 -32.04
CA LEU A 372 89.24 -46.60 -31.58
C LEU A 372 89.92 -47.74 -32.33
N SER A 373 89.25 -48.87 -32.60
CA SER A 373 89.82 -49.99 -33.35
C SER A 373 89.96 -49.66 -34.84
N LYS A 374 89.06 -48.84 -35.42
CA LYS A 374 89.23 -48.25 -36.76
C LYS A 374 90.36 -47.23 -36.81
N ARG A 375 90.62 -46.49 -35.72
CA ARG A 375 91.78 -45.58 -35.59
C ARG A 375 93.09 -46.34 -35.33
N LEU A 376 93.07 -47.40 -34.52
CA LEU A 376 94.22 -48.28 -34.24
C LEU A 376 94.62 -49.06 -35.49
N LYS A 377 93.69 -49.63 -36.25
CA LYS A 377 93.99 -50.20 -37.58
C LYS A 377 94.49 -49.17 -38.60
N LYS A 378 94.27 -47.88 -38.37
CA LYS A 378 94.83 -46.77 -39.16
C LYS A 378 96.17 -46.23 -38.59
N ILE A 379 96.60 -46.71 -37.42
CA ILE A 379 97.91 -46.44 -36.82
C ILE A 379 98.85 -47.64 -37.08
N GLU A 380 98.34 -48.86 -36.99
CA GLU A 380 99.04 -50.12 -37.29
C GLU A 380 99.44 -50.24 -38.77
N GLN A 381 98.79 -49.47 -39.67
CA GLN A 381 99.18 -49.33 -41.07
C GLN A 381 100.07 -48.10 -41.36
N ASN A 382 100.42 -47.33 -40.32
CA ASN A 382 101.05 -46.01 -40.42
C ASN A 382 102.12 -45.79 -39.34
N GLY A 383 102.58 -46.89 -38.71
CA GLY A 383 103.52 -46.95 -37.59
C GLY A 383 104.71 -47.88 -37.85
N ASP A 384 104.92 -48.28 -39.10
CA ASP A 384 106.23 -48.71 -39.58
C ASP A 384 106.99 -47.45 -40.04
N HIS A 385 108.27 -47.37 -39.68
CA HIS A 385 109.07 -46.13 -39.64
C HIS A 385 108.51 -45.11 -38.60
N THR A 386 109.23 -44.67 -37.56
CA THR A 386 110.68 -44.43 -37.45
C THR A 386 111.13 -44.61 -35.98
N TYR A 387 112.35 -45.10 -35.76
CA TYR A 387 112.98 -45.21 -34.44
C TYR A 387 113.61 -43.87 -33.97
N ALA A 388 114.08 -43.87 -32.71
CA ALA A 388 114.79 -42.79 -31.99
C ALA A 388 113.88 -41.69 -31.36
N GLU A 389 114.19 -41.13 -30.18
CA GLU A 389 115.37 -41.35 -29.33
C GLU A 389 115.14 -41.18 -27.79
N LEU A 390 116.15 -41.62 -27.05
CA LEU A 390 116.40 -41.73 -25.60
C LEU A 390 115.80 -40.69 -24.61
N ARG A 391 115.40 -41.23 -23.42
CA ARG A 391 115.70 -40.78 -22.03
C ARG A 391 115.20 -39.39 -21.52
N THR A 392 115.02 -39.10 -20.22
CA THR A 392 114.81 -39.84 -18.93
C THR A 392 114.43 -38.82 -17.83
N VAL A 393 113.70 -39.25 -16.78
CA VAL A 393 113.73 -38.67 -15.38
C VAL A 393 113.14 -37.25 -15.21
N ASN A 394 112.52 -36.82 -14.08
CA ASN A 394 111.77 -37.45 -12.97
C ASN A 394 111.14 -36.32 -12.09
N VAL A 395 110.07 -36.57 -11.30
CA VAL A 395 109.67 -35.96 -9.98
C VAL A 395 109.98 -34.46 -9.70
N ASN A 396 109.09 -33.54 -9.26
CA ASN A 396 107.65 -33.52 -8.86
C ASN A 396 107.09 -32.05 -9.08
N SER A 397 106.31 -31.27 -8.28
CA SER A 397 105.70 -31.36 -6.93
C SER A 397 104.63 -30.26 -6.62
N ASP A 398 103.85 -30.49 -5.54
CA ASP A 398 103.24 -29.56 -4.56
C ASP A 398 102.18 -28.45 -4.86
N TYR A 399 101.04 -28.59 -4.15
CA TYR A 399 100.27 -27.59 -3.33
C TYR A 399 99.26 -26.52 -3.87
N ASP A 400 98.41 -26.10 -2.92
CA ASP A 400 97.22 -25.22 -2.97
C ASP A 400 97.46 -23.74 -3.36
N GLN A 401 96.38 -22.98 -3.64
CA GLN A 401 95.87 -21.91 -2.73
C GLN A 401 94.58 -21.18 -3.22
N LEU A 402 94.02 -20.32 -2.35
CA LEU A 402 92.69 -19.67 -2.43
C LEU A 402 92.67 -18.22 -3.01
N GLN A 403 91.44 -17.70 -3.14
CA GLN A 403 91.00 -16.27 -3.18
C GLN A 403 90.90 -15.50 -4.53
N ARG A 404 89.68 -15.01 -4.87
CA ARG A 404 89.27 -13.59 -4.68
C ARG A 404 87.82 -13.22 -5.14
N ARG A 405 87.29 -12.14 -4.56
CA ARG A 405 86.18 -11.25 -5.02
C ARG A 405 86.80 -9.88 -5.45
N PRO A 406 86.08 -8.76 -5.75
CA PRO A 406 84.66 -8.49 -6.11
C PRO A 406 84.48 -7.58 -7.37
N GLN A 407 83.25 -7.20 -7.79
CA GLN A 407 82.71 -5.80 -7.68
C GLN A 407 81.50 -5.42 -8.58
N LEU A 408 80.69 -4.43 -8.11
CA LEU A 408 79.81 -3.46 -8.83
C LEU A 408 78.62 -3.98 -9.72
N LYS A 409 77.47 -3.31 -9.98
CA LYS A 409 76.67 -2.19 -9.38
C LYS A 409 75.23 -2.15 -10.08
N PRO A 410 74.30 -1.14 -9.99
CA PRO A 410 73.22 -1.06 -8.96
C PRO A 410 71.78 -0.55 -9.34
N LYS A 411 70.78 -0.77 -8.46
CA LYS A 411 69.53 0.07 -8.23
C LYS A 411 68.56 0.31 -9.43
N PRO A 412 67.43 1.07 -9.26
CA PRO A 412 66.54 1.36 -8.10
C PRO A 412 65.16 0.64 -8.23
N ARG A 413 64.20 0.53 -7.29
CA ARG A 413 63.73 1.23 -6.06
C ARG A 413 62.54 2.22 -6.26
N ALA A 414 61.33 1.73 -5.92
CA ALA A 414 60.21 2.44 -5.22
C ALA A 414 59.49 3.60 -6.01
N PRO A 415 58.36 4.19 -5.52
CA PRO A 415 57.73 3.99 -4.21
C PRO A 415 56.19 3.83 -4.14
N GLU A 416 55.76 3.52 -2.93
CA GLU A 416 54.42 3.67 -2.34
C GLU A 416 54.31 5.07 -1.69
N ASN A 417 53.14 5.73 -1.76
CA ASN A 417 52.56 6.49 -0.64
C ASN A 417 51.15 7.05 -0.93
N SER A 418 50.52 7.54 0.15
CA SER A 418 49.13 7.96 0.30
C SER A 418 48.86 9.45 0.11
N GLU A 419 47.60 9.84 0.36
CA GLU A 419 47.13 11.16 0.84
C GLU A 419 46.80 12.22 -0.24
N TYR A 420 45.56 12.74 -0.24
CA TYR A 420 45.23 14.11 0.20
C TYR A 420 43.69 14.42 0.14
N GLU A 421 43.29 15.39 0.98
CA GLU A 421 42.02 16.14 1.21
C GLU A 421 40.77 15.94 0.30
N ASN A 422 39.52 15.82 0.79
CA ASN A 422 38.70 16.56 1.79
C ASN A 422 37.80 17.67 1.17
N SER A 423 36.73 18.08 1.89
CA SER A 423 35.67 19.05 1.56
C SER A 423 34.51 18.49 0.68
N THR A 424 33.22 18.80 0.91
CA THR A 424 32.55 19.50 2.04
C THR A 424 31.07 19.10 2.15
N SER A 425 30.51 19.00 3.37
CA SER A 425 29.17 19.51 3.78
C SER A 425 28.80 19.10 5.22
N ARG A 426 28.09 19.98 5.96
CA ARG A 426 27.50 19.74 7.29
C ARG A 426 25.96 19.76 7.21
N VAL A 427 25.29 19.16 8.20
CA VAL A 427 23.99 19.54 8.86
C VAL A 427 23.35 18.26 9.45
N THR A 428 22.87 18.14 10.69
CA THR A 428 23.05 18.81 12.01
C THR A 428 22.51 17.88 13.13
N VAL A 429 22.60 18.29 14.42
CA VAL A 429 21.54 18.22 15.47
C VAL A 429 22.00 17.61 16.83
N ARG A 430 21.77 18.39 17.91
CA ARG A 430 21.77 18.06 19.37
C ARG A 430 23.12 17.68 20.01
N GLU A 431 23.34 17.89 21.32
CA GLU A 431 22.42 18.29 22.40
C GLU A 431 23.10 19.15 23.49
N SER A 432 22.41 20.18 24.04
CA SER A 432 22.56 20.66 25.44
C SER A 432 21.71 21.90 25.77
N GLN A 433 21.09 21.91 26.97
CA GLN A 433 20.64 23.07 27.78
C GLN A 433 21.46 23.05 29.10
N PRO A 434 21.28 23.92 30.13
CA PRO A 434 20.37 25.07 30.29
C PRO A 434 21.00 26.37 30.86
N ASN A 435 20.27 27.50 30.83
CA ASN A 435 19.91 28.29 32.03
C ASN A 435 19.02 29.52 31.68
N ARG A 436 18.34 30.03 32.73
CA ARG A 436 17.98 31.41 33.14
C ARG A 436 18.02 32.56 32.11
N ASP A 437 17.19 33.60 32.23
CA ASP A 437 16.41 34.06 33.41
C ASP A 437 14.88 33.87 33.31
#